data_AF-A0AAD4S2Q2-F1
#
_entry.id   AF-A0AAD4S2Q2-F1
#
_cell.length_a   1.000
_cell.length_b   1.000
_cell.length_c   1.000
_cell.angle_alpha   90.00
_cell.angle_beta   90.00
_cell.angle_gamma   90.00
#
_symmetry.space_group_name_H-M   'P 1'
#
loop_
_entity.id
_entity.type
_entity.pdbx_description
1 polymer ?
#
loop_
_entity_poly.entity_id
_entity_poly.type
_entity_poly.pdbx_seq_one_letter_code
_entity_poly.pdbx_strand_id
1 'polypeptide(L)' 'KIECEGYVPDLNSVFQDLTDDAKRDILYHHSEKLAIAFGLLRTKPRTTIRIMKNLRICNDCHNA' A
#
# COMPACT_ATOMS: atom_id res chain seq x y z
N LYS A 1 6.04 -10.80 -3.70
CA LYS A 1 4.76 -10.48 -3.04
C LYS A 1 4.97 -10.62 -1.54
N ILE A 2 4.48 -9.67 -0.73
CA ILE A 2 4.69 -9.67 0.74
C ILE A 2 3.68 -10.56 1.49
N GLU A 3 2.90 -11.36 0.76
CA GLU A 3 1.94 -12.34 1.30
C GLU A 3 2.62 -13.35 2.21
N CYS A 4 3.87 -13.72 1.91
CA CYS A 4 4.67 -14.60 2.75
C CYS A 4 4.98 -13.99 4.13
N GLU A 5 4.95 -12.67 4.25
CA GLU A 5 5.13 -11.93 5.50
C GLU A 5 3.79 -11.68 6.23
N GLY A 6 2.71 -12.31 5.77
CA GLY A 6 1.39 -12.25 6.41
C GLY A 6 0.47 -11.12 5.91
N TYR A 7 0.88 -10.37 4.88
CA TYR A 7 0.02 -9.36 4.28
C TYR A 7 -1.13 -9.98 3.49
N VAL A 8 -2.36 -9.54 3.77
CA VAL A 8 -3.58 -9.94 3.06
C VAL A 8 -4.22 -8.72 2.41
N PRO A 9 -4.26 -8.61 1.07
CA PRO A 9 -4.82 -7.45 0.39
C PRO A 9 -6.34 -7.37 0.50
N ASP A 10 -6.86 -6.17 0.79
CA ASP A 10 -8.30 -5.89 0.72
C ASP A 10 -8.71 -5.54 -0.71
N LEU A 11 -9.13 -6.56 -1.48
CA LEU A 11 -9.52 -6.41 -2.89
C LEU A 11 -10.73 -5.47 -3.09
N ASN A 12 -11.54 -5.23 -2.05
CA ASN A 12 -12.66 -4.30 -2.12
C ASN A 12 -12.20 -2.83 -2.20
N SER A 13 -10.92 -2.57 -1.94
CA SER A 13 -10.30 -1.26 -2.15
C SER A 13 -10.14 -0.90 -3.63
N VAL A 14 -10.32 -1.84 -4.55
CA VAL A 14 -10.27 -1.62 -6.01
C VAL A 14 -11.67 -1.83 -6.61
N PHE A 15 -12.33 -0.73 -6.94
CA PHE A 15 -13.72 -0.74 -7.47
C PHE A 15 -13.84 -1.13 -8.94
N GLN A 16 -12.71 -1.25 -9.65
CA GLN A 16 -12.71 -1.59 -11.07
C GLN A 16 -13.05 -3.08 -11.24
N ASP A 17 -13.84 -3.39 -12.27
CA ASP A 17 -14.16 -4.77 -12.63
C ASP A 17 -12.98 -5.44 -13.33
N LEU A 18 -12.07 -5.96 -12.50
CA LEU A 18 -10.83 -6.60 -12.89
C LEU A 18 -10.73 -7.95 -12.20
N THR A 19 -9.87 -8.83 -12.73
CA THR A 19 -9.53 -10.09 -12.07
C THR A 19 -8.90 -9.83 -10.70
N ASP A 20 -9.09 -10.74 -9.76
CA ASP A 20 -8.49 -10.63 -8.43
C ASP A 20 -6.97 -10.46 -8.48
N ASP A 21 -6.30 -11.13 -9.42
CA ASP A 21 -4.86 -10.97 -9.60
C ASP A 21 -4.47 -9.56 -10.06
N ALA A 22 -5.24 -8.95 -10.95
CA ALA A 22 -5.02 -7.58 -11.36
C ALA A 22 -5.29 -6.59 -10.20
N LYS A 23 -6.35 -6.83 -9.41
CA LYS A 23 -6.63 -6.02 -8.21
C LYS A 23 -5.49 -6.13 -7.19
N ARG A 24 -4.96 -7.33 -6.95
CA ARG A 24 -3.79 -7.55 -6.08
C ARG A 24 -2.58 -6.75 -6.57
N ASP A 25 -2.27 -6.83 -7.87
CA ASP A 25 -1.14 -6.11 -8.46
C ASP A 25 -1.26 -4.60 -8.26
N ILE A 26 -2.46 -4.03 -8.49
CA ILE A 26 -2.72 -2.61 -8.25
C ILE A 26 -2.44 -2.24 -6.79
N LEU A 27 -2.92 -3.03 -5.82
CA LEU A 27 -2.71 -2.78 -4.39
C LEU A 27 -1.23 -2.89 -3.98
N TYR A 28 -0.47 -3.80 -4.57
CA TYR A 28 0.98 -3.90 -4.34
C TYR A 28 1.74 -2.66 -4.83
N HIS A 29 1.24 -2.03 -5.88
CA HIS A 29 1.90 -0.91 -6.55
C HIS A 29 1.33 0.46 -6.19
N HIS A 30 0.49 0.55 -5.16
CA HIS A 30 0.08 1.84 -4.63
C HIS A 30 1.29 2.66 -4.17
N SER A 31 1.31 3.92 -4.61
CA SER A 31 2.42 4.84 -4.33
C SER A 31 2.59 5.10 -2.85
N GLU A 32 1.51 5.07 -2.06
CA GLU A 32 1.57 5.19 -0.60
C GLU A 32 2.39 4.07 0.02
N LYS A 33 2.15 2.82 -0.41
CA LYS A 33 2.84 1.65 0.12
C LYS A 33 4.33 1.68 -0.19
N LEU A 34 4.66 2.05 -1.42
CA LEU A 34 6.04 2.26 -1.84
C LEU A 34 6.71 3.40 -1.05
N ALA A 35 5.99 4.49 -0.80
CA ALA A 35 6.49 5.60 0.00
C ALA A 35 6.73 5.22 1.47
N ILE A 36 5.84 4.43 2.09
CA ILE A 36 6.04 3.87 3.45
C ILE A 36 7.29 2.99 3.44
N ALA A 37 7.36 2.01 2.55
CA ALA A 37 8.47 1.08 2.48
C ALA A 37 9.81 1.80 2.30
N PHE A 38 9.87 2.74 1.35
CA PHE A 38 11.08 3.52 1.12
C PHE A 38 11.42 4.42 2.31
N GLY A 39 10.42 5.06 2.92
CA GLY A 39 10.61 5.84 4.14
C GLY A 39 11.21 5.03 5.27
N LEU A 40 10.67 3.84 5.54
CA LEU A 40 11.15 2.94 6.59
C LEU A 40 12.57 2.43 6.31
N LEU A 41 12.89 2.10 5.05
CA LEU A 41 14.21 1.60 4.66
C LEU A 41 15.30 2.67 4.72
N ARG A 42 14.95 3.93 4.48
CA ARG A 42 15.91 5.02 4.23
C ARG A 42 16.04 6.03 5.36
N THR A 43 15.10 6.05 6.29
CA THR A 43 15.12 7.01 7.41
C THR A 43 15.70 6.37 8.67
N LYS A 44 16.24 7.21 9.55
CA LYS A 44 16.76 6.73 10.84
C LYS A 44 15.60 6.27 11.72
N PRO A 45 15.84 5.32 12.64
CA PRO A 45 14.86 4.96 13.66
C PRO A 45 14.31 6.21 14.36
N ARG A 46 13.00 6.19 14.64
CA ARG A 46 12.26 7.30 15.29
C ARG A 46 12.11 8.57 14.45
N THR A 47 12.41 8.52 13.15
CA THR A 47 12.07 9.62 12.23
C THR A 47 10.58 9.60 11.92
N THR A 48 9.91 10.74 12.06
CA THR A 48 8.51 10.88 11.65
C THR A 48 8.42 10.91 10.12
N ILE A 49 7.73 9.93 9.54
CA ILE A 49 7.43 9.88 8.11
C ILE A 49 6.02 10.42 7.91
N ARG A 50 5.84 11.41 7.02
CA ARG A 50 4.52 11.94 6.67
C ARG A 50 4.29 11.79 5.17
N ILE A 51 3.24 11.05 4.82
CA ILE A 51 2.85 10.80 3.44
C ILE A 51 1.62 11.64 3.14
N MET A 52 1.69 12.43 2.07
CA MET A 52 0.58 13.25 1.58
C MET A 52 0.25 12.83 0.15
N LYS A 53 -1.05 12.71 -0.14
CA LYS A 53 -1.56 12.42 -1.47
C LYS A 53 -2.66 13.43 -1.79
N ASN A 54 -2.72 13.88 -3.04
CA ASN A 54 -3.79 14.76 -3.51
C ASN A 54 -5.14 14.02 -3.68
N LEU A 55 -5.07 12.69 -3.73
CA LEU A 55 -6.21 11.78 -3.81
C LEU A 55 -6.43 11.07 -2.48
N ARG A 56 -7.64 10.53 -2.30
CA ARG A 56 -7.98 9.70 -1.15
C ARG A 56 -7.08 8.47 -1.09
N ILE A 57 -6.54 8.20 0.10
CA ILE A 57 -5.82 6.95 0.38
C ILE A 57 -6.85 5.80 0.39
N CYS A 58 -6.52 4.67 -0.24
CA CYS A 58 -7.41 3.51 -0.23
C CYS A 58 -7.42 2.84 1.16
N ASN A 59 -8.47 2.07 1.45
CA ASN A 59 -8.64 1.41 2.74
C ASN A 59 -7.47 0.44 3.04
N ASP A 60 -7.02 -0.32 2.05
CA ASP A 60 -5.87 -1.21 2.16
C ASP A 60 -4.58 -0.49 2.61
N CYS A 61 -4.25 0.66 1.99
CA CYS A 61 -3.05 1.42 2.34
C CYS A 61 -3.19 2.23 3.64
N HIS A 62 -4.42 2.56 4.04
CA HIS A 62 -4.70 3.28 5.27
C HIS A 62 -4.61 2.36 6.51
N ASN A 63 -4.96 1.08 6.36
CA ASN A 63 -4.99 0.10 7.44
C ASN A 63 -3.77 -0.83 7.45
N ALA A 64 -2.79 -0.57 6.59
CA ALA A 64 -1.57 -1.37 6.43
C ALA A 64 -0.61 -1.26 7.63
#